data_AF-Q9AIR2-F1
#
_entry.id   AF-Q9AIR2-F1
#
_cell.length_a   1.000
_cell.length_b   1.000
_cell.length_c   1.000
_cell.angle_alpha   90.00
_cell.angle_beta   90.00
_cell.angle_gamma   90.00
#
_symmetry.space_group_name_H-M   'P 1'
#
loop_
_entity.id
_entity.type
_entity.pdbx_description
1 polymer ?
#
loop_
_entity_poly.entity_id
_entity_poly.type
_entity_poly.pdbx_seq_one_letter_code
_entity_poly.pdbx_strand_id
1 'polypeptide(L)'
;MKTLTTYAKYFTPIPKIAFLFCFLMGNIAEATIKRAKFTNGFSGINRIITYTFEGSSTMIASATTPEQILSSKARDNTVIDPSYSNNVQQWSVFNNWIDTTVSGDTGYSFAGFSCVSNPCAQMQLPLRFYLDSAILEATSMRSADNQVIFKIRQHPELGVSFQLGMKKGIEDVKWLSNLQQEDFLLTTLQIYFGDAADISFKVRAKLHLLKLPTENTELPTMKLNLGQIKLQSWGINNWGRTKVSYRVQDVGSLNVQLKTPKIYFIQQQRQCILNSTYKKIPVTLKSVKKREFETNTEIEGGQFKLRVNCEDTTYNKLNGKWLFPVVKVTFRGEDGTMNDGTNELLRTQTGTGQATGVSLKIKRDSGNGDSVKYGLDSANMNNHGQFELKKQPSPAGGDQSAEETFKVYYVKDTTRGALTEGKVKAAATFTMSYQ
;
A
#
# COMPACT_ATOMS: atom_id res chain seq x y z
N MET A 1 44.74 -56.29 18.05
CA MET A 1 43.26 -56.13 18.18
C MET A 1 43.00 -55.02 19.17
N LYS A 2 42.30 -53.91 18.92
CA LYS A 2 41.76 -53.24 17.73
C LYS A 2 42.06 -51.75 17.97
N THR A 3 42.38 -51.07 16.88
CA THR A 3 42.91 -49.70 16.78
C THR A 3 41.95 -48.61 17.25
N LEU A 4 42.52 -47.64 17.98
CA LEU A 4 42.04 -46.27 18.11
C LEU A 4 42.15 -45.55 16.77
N THR A 5 41.06 -44.98 16.27
CA THR A 5 41.02 -43.80 15.40
C THR A 5 39.57 -43.50 15.05
N THR A 6 39.02 -42.33 15.44
CA THR A 6 38.59 -41.29 14.48
C THR A 6 37.92 -40.06 15.14
N TYR A 7 38.43 -38.91 14.71
CA TYR A 7 37.83 -37.57 14.58
C TYR A 7 37.33 -36.78 15.80
N ALA A 8 38.27 -36.03 16.38
CA ALA A 8 38.02 -34.65 16.79
C ALA A 8 38.03 -33.73 15.56
N LYS A 9 36.96 -32.96 15.33
CA LYS A 9 37.00 -31.58 14.79
C LYS A 9 35.61 -30.94 14.85
N TYR A 10 35.59 -29.64 15.16
CA TYR A 10 34.46 -28.72 15.33
C TYR A 10 33.91 -28.56 16.75
N PHE A 11 34.76 -27.96 17.60
CA PHE A 11 34.31 -26.92 18.52
C PHE A 11 33.86 -25.69 17.72
N THR A 12 32.61 -25.25 17.90
CA THR A 12 32.17 -23.86 17.65
C THR A 12 31.28 -23.40 18.80
N PRO A 13 31.35 -22.12 19.21
CA PRO A 13 30.85 -21.67 20.51
C PRO A 13 29.34 -21.41 20.47
N ILE A 14 28.55 -22.31 21.07
CA ILE A 14 27.12 -22.07 21.31
C ILE A 14 26.88 -21.62 22.77
N PRO A 15 27.38 -20.44 23.20
CA PRO A 15 26.71 -19.75 24.30
C PRO A 15 26.30 -18.31 23.97
N LYS A 16 26.57 -17.80 22.75
CA LYS A 16 26.21 -16.43 22.36
C LYS A 16 24.93 -16.30 21.53
N ILE A 17 24.41 -17.39 20.96
CA ILE A 17 23.15 -17.37 20.18
C ILE A 17 21.92 -17.50 21.11
N ALA A 18 22.05 -18.19 22.24
CA ALA A 18 20.96 -18.31 23.22
C ALA A 18 20.68 -16.99 23.97
N PHE A 19 21.69 -16.13 24.14
CA PHE A 19 21.53 -14.86 24.85
C PHE A 19 20.99 -13.73 23.95
N LEU A 20 21.12 -13.82 22.62
CA LEU A 20 20.64 -12.79 21.70
C LEU A 20 19.16 -12.97 21.32
N PHE A 21 18.61 -14.19 21.42
CA PHE A 21 17.19 -14.45 21.12
C PHE A 21 16.24 -13.92 22.20
N CYS A 22 16.72 -13.73 23.44
CA CYS A 22 15.90 -13.18 24.54
C CYS A 22 15.74 -11.65 24.49
N PHE A 23 16.54 -10.92 23.70
CA PHE A 23 16.51 -9.44 23.68
C PHE A 23 15.77 -8.84 22.47
N LEU A 24 15.28 -9.65 21.52
CA LEU A 24 14.46 -9.20 20.39
C LEU A 24 12.96 -9.45 20.58
N MET A 25 12.56 -10.10 21.66
CA MET A 25 11.16 -10.25 22.04
C MET A 25 10.74 -9.01 22.85
N GLY A 26 10.55 -7.88 22.18
CA GLY A 26 9.90 -6.73 22.80
C GLY A 26 8.55 -7.18 23.34
N ASN A 27 8.36 -7.12 24.67
CA ASN A 27 7.14 -7.45 25.43
C ASN A 27 5.99 -7.95 24.56
N ILE A 28 6.01 -9.25 24.20
CA ILE A 28 4.82 -9.84 23.59
C ILE A 28 3.80 -9.85 24.72
N ALA A 29 2.76 -9.03 24.61
CA ALA A 29 1.65 -9.11 25.54
C ALA A 29 1.15 -10.56 25.51
N GLU A 30 1.27 -11.29 26.61
CA GLU A 30 0.86 -12.70 26.66
C GLU A 30 -0.65 -12.78 26.45
N ALA A 31 -1.07 -13.56 25.46
CA ALA A 31 -2.47 -13.84 25.23
C ALA A 31 -3.06 -14.52 26.46
N THR A 32 -4.19 -14.00 26.95
CA THR A 32 -4.83 -14.53 28.15
C THR A 32 -6.27 -14.92 27.86
N ILE A 33 -6.56 -16.21 28.03
CA ILE A 33 -7.92 -16.72 28.07
C ILE A 33 -8.45 -16.47 29.49
N LYS A 34 -9.52 -15.69 29.60
CA LYS A 34 -10.16 -15.38 30.87
C LYS A 34 -10.88 -16.62 31.39
N ARG A 35 -10.59 -17.01 32.64
CA ARG A 35 -11.32 -18.05 33.37
C ARG A 35 -12.24 -17.42 34.40
N ALA A 36 -13.46 -17.91 34.49
CA ALA A 36 -14.39 -17.39 35.47
C ALA A 36 -14.04 -17.89 36.89
N LYS A 37 -14.15 -17.01 37.88
CA LYS A 37 -14.15 -17.38 39.28
C LYS A 37 -15.53 -17.89 39.67
N PHE A 38 -15.56 -19.08 40.27
CA PHE A 38 -16.78 -19.68 40.80
C PHE A 38 -17.06 -19.17 42.20
N THR A 39 -18.31 -18.77 42.43
CA THR A 39 -18.83 -18.44 43.76
C THR A 39 -20.17 -19.13 43.96
N ASN A 40 -20.36 -19.66 45.16
CA ASN A 40 -21.60 -20.34 45.57
C ASN A 40 -22.13 -19.63 46.81
N GLY A 41 -23.28 -18.99 46.66
CA GLY A 41 -23.93 -18.22 47.72
C GLY A 41 -25.39 -18.61 47.90
N PHE A 42 -26.04 -17.93 48.82
CA PHE A 42 -27.47 -18.09 49.09
C PHE A 42 -28.13 -16.71 49.16
N SER A 43 -29.34 -16.61 48.62
CA SER A 43 -30.24 -15.48 48.85
C SER A 43 -31.49 -16.02 49.52
N GLY A 44 -31.58 -15.82 50.84
CA GLY A 44 -32.50 -16.56 51.68
C GLY A 44 -32.21 -18.06 51.62
N ILE A 45 -33.21 -18.86 51.25
CA ILE A 45 -33.11 -20.33 51.13
C ILE A 45 -32.63 -20.75 49.73
N ASN A 46 -32.66 -19.84 48.75
CA ASN A 46 -32.33 -20.17 47.35
C ASN A 46 -30.83 -20.11 47.12
N ARG A 47 -30.27 -21.20 46.57
CA ARG A 47 -28.86 -21.28 46.20
C ARG A 47 -28.60 -20.50 44.92
N ILE A 48 -27.53 -19.71 44.90
CA ILE A 48 -27.07 -18.92 43.76
C ILE A 48 -25.65 -19.34 43.40
N ILE A 49 -25.45 -19.78 42.16
CA ILE A 49 -24.15 -20.09 41.60
C ILE A 49 -23.77 -18.98 40.61
N THR A 50 -22.65 -18.31 40.87
CA THR A 50 -22.17 -17.20 40.05
C THR A 50 -20.78 -17.48 39.50
N TYR A 51 -20.63 -17.33 38.19
CA TYR A 51 -19.37 -17.38 37.45
C TYR A 51 -19.00 -15.95 37.03
N THR A 52 -17.89 -15.44 37.57
CA THR A 52 -17.43 -14.07 37.30
C THR A 52 -16.14 -14.09 36.50
N PHE A 53 -16.16 -13.60 35.27
CA PHE A 53 -14.95 -13.31 34.52
C PHE A 53 -14.35 -11.99 35.01
N GLU A 54 -13.16 -12.08 35.59
CA GLU A 54 -12.40 -10.92 36.10
C GLU A 54 -11.18 -10.64 35.23
N GLY A 55 -10.62 -9.45 35.37
CA GLY A 55 -9.44 -9.02 34.63
C GLY A 55 -9.73 -8.59 33.20
N SER A 56 -8.81 -7.82 32.63
CA SER A 56 -8.89 -7.36 31.25
C SER A 56 -7.71 -7.91 30.46
N SER A 57 -7.98 -8.39 29.25
CA SER A 57 -6.97 -8.86 28.30
C SER A 57 -7.00 -7.97 27.07
N THR A 58 -5.90 -7.93 26.31
CA THR A 58 -5.78 -7.03 25.17
C THR A 58 -5.30 -7.79 23.93
N MET A 59 -6.08 -7.70 22.86
CA MET A 59 -5.67 -8.13 21.53
C MET A 59 -5.04 -6.98 20.79
N ILE A 60 -3.91 -7.23 20.13
CA ILE A 60 -3.17 -6.20 19.41
C ILE A 60 -2.92 -6.69 17.98
N ALA A 61 -3.49 -6.00 17.00
CA ALA A 61 -3.02 -6.03 15.62
C ALA A 61 -1.78 -5.14 15.51
N SER A 62 -0.69 -5.64 14.93
CA SER A 62 0.48 -4.78 14.69
C SER A 62 1.26 -5.15 13.43
N ALA A 63 1.83 -4.14 12.80
CA ALA A 63 2.78 -4.31 11.71
C ALA A 63 4.12 -3.71 12.17
N THR A 64 5.20 -4.47 11.97
CA THR A 64 6.56 -4.03 12.27
C THR A 64 7.21 -3.32 11.09
N THR A 65 6.70 -3.53 9.88
CA THR A 65 7.15 -2.85 8.66
C THR A 65 6.55 -1.45 8.59
N PRO A 66 7.36 -0.38 8.49
CA PRO A 66 6.86 0.97 8.23
C PRO A 66 6.02 1.02 6.95
N GLU A 67 4.91 1.76 6.98
CA GLU A 67 4.05 1.98 5.82
C GLU A 67 4.33 3.37 5.23
N GLN A 68 4.34 3.48 3.91
CA GLN A 68 4.65 4.74 3.23
C GLN A 68 3.45 5.18 2.40
N ILE A 69 2.90 6.35 2.73
CA ILE A 69 1.85 6.97 1.93
C ILE A 69 2.45 8.11 1.11
N LEU A 70 2.67 7.80 -0.15
CA LEU A 70 3.08 8.78 -1.13
C LEU A 70 1.80 9.49 -1.63
N SER A 71 1.70 10.81 -1.47
CA SER A 71 0.61 11.57 -2.12
C SER A 71 0.80 11.69 -3.64
N SER A 72 1.94 11.23 -4.16
CA SER A 72 2.14 11.12 -5.59
C SER A 72 1.28 9.99 -6.16
N LYS A 73 0.51 10.28 -7.21
CA LYS A 73 -0.06 9.28 -8.15
C LYS A 73 0.99 8.36 -8.82
N ALA A 74 2.27 8.47 -8.44
CA ALA A 74 3.38 7.63 -8.91
C ALA A 74 3.11 6.16 -8.60
N ARG A 75 2.50 5.52 -9.59
CA ARG A 75 1.83 4.22 -9.54
C ARG A 75 2.80 3.06 -9.37
N ASP A 76 4.10 3.24 -9.64
CA ASP A 76 5.04 2.14 -9.79
C ASP A 76 6.42 2.48 -9.18
N ASN A 77 6.67 2.06 -7.94
CA ASN A 77 8.04 1.75 -7.49
C ASN A 77 8.04 0.36 -6.84
N THR A 78 8.29 -0.65 -7.67
CA THR A 78 8.26 -2.09 -7.34
C THR A 78 9.24 -2.50 -6.24
N VAL A 79 10.19 -1.63 -5.87
CA VAL A 79 11.17 -1.87 -4.79
C VAL A 79 10.60 -1.57 -3.40
N ILE A 80 9.54 -0.75 -3.33
CA ILE A 80 8.92 -0.36 -2.05
C ILE A 80 7.59 -1.06 -1.85
N ASP A 81 6.86 -1.35 -2.91
CA ASP A 81 5.68 -2.21 -2.84
C ASP A 81 5.47 -3.00 -4.14
N PRO A 82 5.60 -4.35 -4.12
CA PRO A 82 5.32 -5.19 -5.27
C PRO A 82 3.82 -5.37 -5.59
N SER A 83 2.91 -4.82 -4.78
CA SER A 83 1.49 -5.23 -4.76
C SER A 83 0.53 -4.31 -5.50
N TYR A 84 0.98 -3.15 -6.00
CA TYR A 84 0.11 -2.17 -6.65
C TYR A 84 -0.12 -2.51 -8.13
N SER A 85 -1.28 -3.09 -8.43
CA SER A 85 -1.73 -3.31 -9.81
C SER A 85 -2.91 -2.41 -10.18
N ASN A 86 -2.92 -2.01 -11.45
CA ASN A 86 -3.82 -1.03 -12.05
C ASN A 86 -5.28 -1.47 -12.03
N ASN A 87 -6.12 -0.81 -11.22
CA ASN A 87 -7.42 -0.23 -11.59
C ASN A 87 -8.28 0.05 -10.33
N VAL A 88 -9.18 1.03 -10.47
CA VAL A 88 -10.18 1.50 -9.48
C VAL A 88 -9.66 2.58 -8.52
N GLN A 89 -10.51 3.59 -8.28
CA GLN A 89 -10.35 4.62 -7.24
C GLN A 89 -10.23 3.97 -5.85
N GLN A 90 -9.05 3.47 -5.51
CA GLN A 90 -8.73 3.00 -4.18
C GLN A 90 -7.85 4.04 -3.51
N TRP A 91 -8.48 4.86 -2.65
CA TRP A 91 -7.79 5.76 -1.74
C TRP A 91 -7.22 4.99 -0.52
N SER A 92 -7.25 3.65 -0.54
CA SER A 92 -6.62 2.80 0.47
C SER A 92 -5.21 2.42 0.01
N VAL A 93 -4.24 3.27 0.34
CA VAL A 93 -2.81 2.97 0.15
C VAL A 93 -2.34 1.78 1.03
N PHE A 94 -3.21 1.25 1.90
CA PHE A 94 -2.95 0.10 2.75
C PHE A 94 -3.94 -1.03 2.47
N ASN A 95 -3.68 -1.79 1.41
CA ASN A 95 -4.57 -2.89 1.02
C ASN A 95 -4.33 -4.18 1.82
N ASN A 96 -3.20 -4.29 2.52
CA ASN A 96 -2.85 -5.47 3.30
C ASN A 96 -3.44 -5.41 4.71
N TRP A 97 -3.89 -6.56 5.20
CA TRP A 97 -4.34 -6.71 6.57
C TRP A 97 -3.15 -6.65 7.53
N ILE A 98 -3.27 -5.81 8.56
CA ILE A 98 -2.43 -5.83 9.74
C ILE A 98 -3.07 -6.81 10.72
N ASP A 99 -2.47 -7.99 10.87
CA ASP A 99 -3.02 -9.07 11.69
C ASP A 99 -2.60 -8.99 13.16
N THR A 100 -3.27 -9.80 13.99
CA THR A 100 -2.95 -9.95 15.41
C THR A 100 -1.54 -10.50 15.60
N THR A 101 -0.72 -9.79 16.38
CA THR A 101 0.68 -10.19 16.66
C THR A 101 0.89 -10.77 18.05
N VAL A 102 -0.13 -10.73 18.90
CA VAL A 102 -0.08 -11.39 20.21
C VAL A 102 -0.01 -12.91 19.97
N SER A 103 1.07 -13.55 20.43
CA SER A 103 1.21 -15.00 20.38
C SER A 103 0.28 -15.64 21.40
N GLY A 104 -0.77 -16.32 20.92
CA GLY A 104 -1.74 -17.06 21.72
C GLY A 104 -3.17 -16.53 21.60
N ASP A 105 -4.11 -17.22 22.25
CA ASP A 105 -5.54 -16.98 22.18
C ASP A 105 -6.01 -16.02 23.29
N THR A 106 -6.61 -14.87 22.93
CA THR A 106 -7.28 -13.97 23.89
C THR A 106 -8.77 -14.22 23.87
N GLY A 107 -9.40 -14.50 25.00
CA GLY A 107 -10.74 -15.06 24.97
C GLY A 107 -11.38 -15.41 26.30
N TYR A 108 -12.36 -16.32 26.26
CA TYR A 108 -13.07 -16.85 27.43
C TYR A 108 -12.96 -18.37 27.48
N SER A 109 -12.68 -18.89 28.67
CA SER A 109 -12.75 -20.32 28.98
C SER A 109 -13.97 -20.59 29.84
N PHE A 110 -14.78 -21.54 29.40
CA PHE A 110 -15.96 -22.02 30.13
C PHE A 110 -15.67 -23.32 30.89
N ALA A 111 -14.42 -23.78 30.88
CA ALA A 111 -14.00 -24.95 31.63
C ALA A 111 -14.30 -24.77 33.14
N GLY A 112 -14.90 -25.80 33.74
CA GLY A 112 -15.29 -25.80 35.15
C GLY A 112 -16.69 -25.26 35.43
N PHE A 113 -17.44 -24.84 34.42
CA PHE A 113 -18.86 -24.52 34.56
C PHE A 113 -19.62 -25.81 34.83
N SER A 114 -20.31 -25.89 35.97
CA SER A 114 -20.96 -27.10 36.46
C SER A 114 -22.41 -26.84 36.83
N CYS A 115 -23.23 -27.88 36.68
CA CYS A 115 -24.66 -27.82 36.91
C CYS A 115 -25.08 -28.85 37.96
N VAL A 116 -25.99 -28.44 38.83
CA VAL A 116 -26.57 -29.25 39.92
C VAL A 116 -28.10 -29.30 39.84
N SER A 117 -28.67 -28.77 38.76
CA SER A 117 -30.10 -28.75 38.47
C SER A 117 -30.41 -29.77 37.38
N ASN A 118 -31.64 -30.31 37.38
CA ASN A 118 -32.12 -31.22 36.34
C ASN A 118 -33.49 -30.74 35.82
N PRO A 119 -33.62 -30.39 34.53
CA PRO A 119 -32.55 -30.31 33.52
C PRO A 119 -31.58 -29.15 33.79
N CYS A 120 -30.39 -29.17 33.17
CA CYS A 120 -29.46 -28.04 33.20
C CYS A 120 -29.93 -26.93 32.26
N ALA A 121 -29.78 -25.67 32.68
CA ALA A 121 -30.09 -24.53 31.83
C ALA A 121 -29.05 -24.38 30.71
N GLN A 122 -29.47 -23.97 29.53
CA GLN A 122 -28.56 -23.57 28.46
C GLN A 122 -28.20 -22.09 28.61
N MET A 123 -26.90 -21.77 28.51
CA MET A 123 -26.43 -20.39 28.63
C MET A 123 -26.41 -19.72 27.26
N GLN A 124 -27.11 -18.60 27.15
CA GLN A 124 -27.05 -17.71 26.00
C GLN A 124 -26.27 -16.48 26.42
N LEU A 125 -25.02 -16.36 25.96
CA LEU A 125 -24.12 -15.30 26.38
C LEU A 125 -23.84 -14.35 25.19
N PRO A 126 -24.59 -13.24 25.07
CA PRO A 126 -24.34 -12.25 24.03
C PRO A 126 -22.95 -11.60 24.22
N LEU A 127 -22.20 -11.52 23.13
CA LEU A 127 -20.96 -10.76 23.05
C LEU A 127 -21.23 -9.47 22.30
N ARG A 128 -20.89 -8.34 22.93
CA ARG A 128 -21.00 -7.03 22.30
C ARG A 128 -19.64 -6.39 22.13
N PHE A 129 -19.46 -5.74 20.98
CA PHE A 129 -18.37 -4.84 20.75
C PHE A 129 -18.82 -3.41 21.06
N TYR A 130 -17.99 -2.70 21.79
CA TYR A 130 -18.17 -1.29 22.14
C TYR A 130 -17.06 -0.49 21.49
N LEU A 131 -17.41 0.44 20.60
CA LEU A 131 -16.45 1.26 19.86
C LEU A 131 -15.82 2.32 20.77
N ASP A 132 -14.52 2.57 20.61
CA ASP A 132 -13.89 3.72 21.28
C ASP A 132 -14.16 5.02 20.50
N SER A 133 -15.33 5.63 20.76
CA SER A 133 -15.76 6.85 20.08
C SER A 133 -14.94 8.10 20.43
N ALA A 134 -14.08 8.01 21.46
CA ALA A 134 -13.17 9.10 21.84
C ALA A 134 -11.95 9.16 20.91
N ILE A 135 -11.56 8.03 20.30
CA ILE A 135 -10.45 7.94 19.35
C ILE A 135 -10.97 7.85 17.91
N LEU A 136 -12.08 7.15 17.70
CA LEU A 136 -12.61 6.83 16.38
C LEU A 136 -13.94 7.56 16.12
N GLU A 137 -14.14 7.93 14.86
CA GLU A 137 -15.40 8.53 14.38
C GLU A 137 -15.87 7.77 13.14
N ALA A 138 -17.09 7.27 13.15
CA ALA A 138 -17.64 6.55 12.00
C ALA A 138 -17.75 7.46 10.77
N THR A 139 -17.42 6.92 9.60
CA THR A 139 -17.61 7.61 8.32
C THR A 139 -18.66 6.90 7.47
N SER A 140 -19.15 7.56 6.42
CA SER A 140 -19.98 6.93 5.40
C SER A 140 -19.18 6.07 4.41
N MET A 141 -17.84 6.07 4.51
CA MET A 141 -16.95 5.37 3.58
C MET A 141 -16.84 3.88 3.90
N ARG A 142 -16.63 3.08 2.86
CA ARG A 142 -16.44 1.63 2.93
C ARG A 142 -15.09 1.24 2.34
N SER A 143 -14.43 0.27 2.98
CA SER A 143 -13.23 -0.35 2.41
C SER A 143 -13.58 -1.25 1.22
N ALA A 144 -12.57 -1.69 0.46
CA ALA A 144 -12.75 -2.67 -0.62
C ALA A 144 -13.41 -3.98 -0.14
N ASP A 145 -13.17 -4.37 1.12
CA ASP A 145 -13.80 -5.52 1.79
C ASP A 145 -15.16 -5.19 2.44
N ASN A 146 -15.77 -4.06 2.03
CA ASN A 146 -17.06 -3.55 2.50
C ASN A 146 -17.15 -3.29 4.03
N GLN A 147 -16.02 -3.05 4.70
CA GLN A 147 -16.00 -2.71 6.12
C GLN A 147 -16.22 -1.21 6.31
N VAL A 148 -16.83 -0.80 7.43
CA VAL A 148 -16.90 0.61 7.82
C VAL A 148 -15.48 1.14 8.00
N ILE A 149 -15.19 2.32 7.43
CA ILE A 149 -13.97 3.06 7.72
C ILE A 149 -14.27 4.06 8.84
N PHE A 150 -13.49 4.00 9.92
CA PHE A 150 -13.54 4.94 11.03
C PHE A 150 -12.40 5.94 10.89
N LYS A 151 -12.71 7.23 10.89
CA LYS A 151 -11.72 8.32 10.92
C LYS A 151 -11.02 8.33 12.28
N ILE A 152 -9.69 8.46 12.27
CA ILE A 152 -8.90 8.60 13.49
C ILE A 152 -8.96 10.08 13.90
N ARG A 153 -9.53 10.41 15.06
CA ARG A 153 -9.77 11.82 15.44
C ARG A 153 -8.50 12.66 15.55
N GLN A 154 -7.43 12.07 16.08
CA GLN A 154 -6.14 12.77 16.23
C GLN A 154 -5.41 12.98 14.90
N HIS A 155 -5.73 12.14 13.90
CA HIS A 155 -5.13 12.14 12.56
C HIS A 155 -6.26 12.01 11.52
N PRO A 156 -7.06 13.07 11.32
CA PRO A 156 -8.28 13.02 10.50
C PRO A 156 -8.03 12.73 9.02
N GLU A 157 -6.79 12.86 8.56
CA GLU A 157 -6.31 12.42 7.25
C GLU A 157 -6.27 10.89 7.11
N LEU A 158 -6.31 10.15 8.22
CA LEU A 158 -6.30 8.69 8.26
C LEU A 158 -7.63 8.09 8.75
N GLY A 159 -7.91 6.92 8.19
CA GLY A 159 -8.99 6.05 8.62
C GLY A 159 -8.48 4.66 8.96
N VAL A 160 -9.29 3.90 9.69
CA VAL A 160 -9.06 2.50 10.01
C VAL A 160 -10.34 1.71 9.77
N SER A 161 -10.21 0.55 9.14
CA SER A 161 -11.25 -0.47 9.13
C SER A 161 -10.71 -1.72 9.79
N PHE A 162 -11.53 -2.48 10.50
CA PHE A 162 -11.08 -3.70 11.17
C PHE A 162 -12.14 -4.79 11.16
N GLN A 163 -11.69 -6.03 11.34
CA GLN A 163 -12.53 -7.21 11.51
C GLN A 163 -12.10 -7.99 12.75
N LEU A 164 -13.10 -8.57 13.40
CA LEU A 164 -12.90 -9.44 14.56
C LEU A 164 -13.10 -10.88 14.11
N GLY A 165 -12.11 -11.73 14.35
CA GLY A 165 -12.20 -13.17 14.14
C GLY A 165 -12.59 -13.85 15.44
N MET A 166 -13.45 -14.85 15.38
CA MET A 166 -13.77 -15.73 16.51
C MET A 166 -13.36 -17.16 16.18
N LYS A 167 -12.80 -17.86 17.16
CA LYS A 167 -12.39 -19.26 17.07
C LYS A 167 -12.91 -20.02 18.28
N LYS A 168 -13.50 -21.20 18.06
CA LYS A 168 -13.97 -22.09 19.13
C LYS A 168 -13.13 -23.38 19.10
N GLY A 169 -12.30 -23.60 20.12
CA GLY A 169 -11.42 -24.77 20.18
C GLY A 169 -10.48 -24.89 18.96
N ILE A 170 -10.60 -25.99 18.21
CA ILE A 170 -9.78 -26.31 17.03
C ILE A 170 -10.38 -25.84 15.70
N GLU A 171 -11.55 -25.18 15.72
CA GLU A 171 -12.22 -24.70 14.51
C GLU A 171 -11.40 -23.60 13.80
N ASP A 172 -11.72 -23.35 12.53
CA ASP A 172 -11.17 -22.22 11.78
C ASP A 172 -11.67 -20.88 12.31
N VAL A 173 -10.89 -19.82 12.08
CA VAL A 173 -11.25 -18.47 12.49
C VAL A 173 -12.41 -17.97 11.62
N LYS A 174 -13.57 -17.75 12.25
CA LYS A 174 -14.71 -17.10 11.63
C LYS A 174 -14.56 -15.58 11.73
N TRP A 175 -14.26 -14.93 10.61
CA TRP A 175 -14.21 -13.47 10.52
C TRP A 175 -15.62 -12.87 10.53
N LEU A 176 -15.85 -11.99 11.50
CA LEU A 176 -17.09 -11.25 11.68
C LEU A 176 -16.98 -9.93 10.90
N SER A 177 -17.99 -9.64 10.08
CA SER A 177 -18.07 -8.37 9.35
C SER A 177 -18.53 -7.26 10.27
N ASN A 178 -17.79 -6.16 10.30
CA ASN A 178 -18.19 -4.95 11.01
C ASN A 178 -18.94 -4.03 10.02
N LEU A 179 -20.25 -4.21 9.94
CA LEU A 179 -21.11 -3.43 9.05
C LEU A 179 -21.72 -2.19 9.72
N GLN A 180 -21.68 -2.13 11.06
CA GLN A 180 -22.35 -1.13 11.87
C GLN A 180 -21.38 -0.01 12.28
N GLN A 181 -21.91 1.20 12.43
CA GLN A 181 -21.14 2.42 12.72
C GLN A 181 -21.01 2.70 14.24
N GLU A 182 -21.63 1.87 15.07
CA GLU A 182 -21.75 2.03 16.52
C GLU A 182 -21.49 0.69 17.23
N ASP A 183 -21.75 0.64 18.54
CA ASP A 183 -21.73 -0.59 19.32
C ASP A 183 -22.63 -1.65 18.71
N PHE A 184 -22.14 -2.89 18.63
CA PHE A 184 -22.87 -3.95 17.93
C PHE A 184 -22.78 -5.30 18.64
N LEU A 185 -23.81 -6.13 18.43
CA LEU A 185 -23.79 -7.53 18.83
C LEU A 185 -22.87 -8.30 17.87
N LEU A 186 -21.80 -8.87 18.41
CA LEU A 186 -20.88 -9.72 17.64
C LEU A 186 -21.52 -11.05 17.32
N THR A 187 -22.02 -11.72 18.36
CA THR A 187 -22.66 -13.03 18.29
C THR A 187 -23.27 -13.35 19.66
N THR A 188 -24.06 -14.42 19.73
CA THR A 188 -24.51 -15.02 20.99
C THR A 188 -23.88 -16.39 21.14
N LEU A 189 -23.08 -16.57 22.18
CA LEU A 189 -22.48 -17.86 22.49
C LEU A 189 -23.53 -18.77 23.12
N GLN A 190 -23.67 -19.96 22.55
CA GLN A 190 -24.46 -21.05 23.12
C GLN A 190 -23.48 -21.97 23.86
N ILE A 191 -23.47 -21.87 25.19
CA ILE A 191 -22.57 -22.64 26.06
C ILE A 191 -23.40 -23.55 26.95
N TYR A 192 -22.96 -24.80 27.07
CA TYR A 192 -23.54 -25.79 27.96
C TYR A 192 -22.66 -25.98 29.19
N PHE A 193 -23.27 -26.35 30.31
CA PHE A 193 -22.51 -26.76 31.49
C PHE A 193 -21.68 -28.01 31.16
N GLY A 194 -20.42 -28.02 31.57
CA GLY A 194 -19.46 -29.06 31.19
C GLY A 194 -18.69 -28.79 29.89
N ASP A 195 -19.00 -27.72 29.14
CA ASP A 195 -18.21 -27.34 27.97
C ASP A 195 -16.77 -27.01 28.37
N ALA A 196 -15.81 -27.65 27.69
CA ALA A 196 -14.38 -27.38 27.87
C ALA A 196 -13.80 -26.48 26.76
N ALA A 197 -14.62 -26.05 25.81
CA ALA A 197 -14.15 -25.30 24.65
C ALA A 197 -13.81 -23.85 25.02
N ASP A 198 -12.56 -23.48 24.77
CA ASP A 198 -12.12 -22.09 24.82
C ASP A 198 -12.59 -21.33 23.57
N ILE A 199 -13.04 -20.11 23.77
CA ILE A 199 -13.41 -19.20 22.68
C ILE A 199 -12.39 -18.09 22.64
N SER A 200 -11.65 -18.00 21.54
CA SER A 200 -10.63 -16.98 21.33
C SER A 200 -11.01 -16.03 20.21
N PHE A 201 -10.41 -14.85 20.26
CA PHE A 201 -10.63 -13.79 19.32
C PHE A 201 -9.32 -13.37 18.65
N LYS A 202 -9.46 -12.89 17.42
CA LYS A 202 -8.41 -12.24 16.65
C LYS A 202 -8.92 -10.91 16.14
N VAL A 203 -8.01 -10.00 15.85
CA VAL A 203 -8.28 -8.72 15.18
C VAL A 203 -7.36 -8.58 13.97
N ARG A 204 -7.91 -8.08 12.88
CA ARG A 204 -7.13 -7.57 11.75
C ARG A 204 -7.63 -6.20 11.36
N ALA A 205 -6.74 -5.31 10.93
CA ALA A 205 -7.07 -3.94 10.57
C ALA A 205 -6.41 -3.52 9.25
N LYS A 206 -7.01 -2.53 8.58
CA LYS A 206 -6.43 -1.81 7.44
C LYS A 206 -6.47 -0.32 7.75
N LEU A 207 -5.40 0.36 7.37
CA LEU A 207 -5.37 1.82 7.37
C LEU A 207 -5.93 2.35 6.04
N HIS A 208 -6.40 3.58 6.04
CA HIS A 208 -6.98 4.23 4.85
C HIS A 208 -6.54 5.68 4.82
N LEU A 209 -6.26 6.20 3.63
CA LEU A 209 -6.03 7.62 3.45
C LEU A 209 -7.37 8.30 3.13
N LEU A 210 -7.84 9.18 4.01
CA LEU A 210 -9.10 9.89 3.84
C LEU A 210 -8.90 11.24 3.16
N LYS A 211 -7.74 11.85 3.37
CA LYS A 211 -7.37 13.13 2.78
C LYS A 211 -5.92 13.08 2.34
N LEU A 212 -5.63 13.66 1.16
CA LEU A 212 -4.25 13.81 0.71
C LEU A 212 -3.49 14.72 1.69
N PRO A 213 -2.26 14.34 2.08
CA PRO A 213 -1.46 15.17 2.96
C PRO A 213 -1.06 16.47 2.24
N THR A 214 -1.04 17.56 3.00
CA THR A 214 -0.68 18.89 2.48
C THR A 214 0.74 19.29 2.81
N GLU A 215 1.49 18.46 3.54
CA GLU A 215 2.90 18.69 3.91
C GLU A 215 3.61 17.35 4.10
N ASN A 216 4.94 17.36 3.92
CA ASN A 216 5.77 16.19 4.23
C ASN A 216 5.81 16.02 5.75
N THR A 217 5.25 14.92 6.24
CA THR A 217 5.15 14.66 7.68
C THR A 217 5.39 13.19 7.97
N GLU A 218 5.99 12.93 9.13
CA GLU A 218 6.20 11.59 9.66
C GLU A 218 5.28 11.40 10.85
N LEU A 219 4.43 10.38 10.81
CA LEU A 219 3.70 9.93 11.98
C LEU A 219 4.43 8.74 12.61
N PRO A 220 4.80 8.84 13.90
CA PRO A 220 5.35 7.71 14.62
C PRO A 220 4.30 6.59 14.75
N THR A 221 4.75 5.41 15.15
CA THR A 221 3.86 4.31 15.55
C THR A 221 2.86 4.81 16.59
N MET A 222 1.57 4.62 16.31
CA MET A 222 0.48 4.96 17.22
C MET A 222 -0.11 3.70 17.83
N LYS A 223 -0.61 3.81 19.06
CA LYS A 223 -1.41 2.78 19.70
C LYS A 223 -2.86 3.23 19.74
N LEU A 224 -3.66 2.70 18.82
CA LEU A 224 -5.08 3.01 18.70
C LEU A 224 -5.90 1.98 19.47
N ASN A 225 -6.71 2.44 20.41
CA ASN A 225 -7.75 1.61 20.99
C ASN A 225 -8.96 1.64 20.05
N LEU A 226 -9.29 0.49 19.48
CA LEU A 226 -10.42 0.37 18.55
C LEU A 226 -11.73 0.22 19.33
N GLY A 227 -11.67 -0.39 20.51
CA GLY A 227 -12.82 -0.64 21.35
C GLY A 227 -12.60 -1.82 22.28
N GLN A 228 -13.70 -2.39 22.78
CA GLN A 228 -13.67 -3.51 23.71
C GLN A 228 -14.81 -4.49 23.44
N ILE A 229 -14.53 -5.77 23.63
CA ILE A 229 -15.54 -6.82 23.66
C ILE A 229 -15.94 -7.08 25.11
N LYS A 230 -17.24 -7.12 25.37
CA LYS A 230 -17.79 -7.54 26.66
C LYS A 230 -18.82 -8.63 26.50
N LEU A 231 -18.76 -9.60 27.41
CA LEU A 231 -19.79 -10.60 27.59
C LEU A 231 -20.92 -9.98 28.41
N GLN A 232 -22.15 -10.01 27.88
CA GLN A 232 -23.31 -9.55 28.64
C GLN A 232 -23.62 -10.54 29.77
N SER A 233 -24.01 -10.01 30.93
CA SER A 233 -24.42 -10.83 32.04
C SER A 233 -25.64 -11.67 31.67
N TRP A 234 -25.59 -12.94 32.04
CA TRP A 234 -26.68 -13.88 31.87
C TRP A 234 -27.08 -14.44 33.23
N GLY A 235 -28.37 -14.73 33.38
CA GLY A 235 -28.86 -15.32 34.61
C GLY A 235 -30.21 -15.99 34.45
N ILE A 236 -30.42 -17.02 35.24
CA ILE A 236 -31.71 -17.68 35.39
C ILE A 236 -32.01 -17.92 36.86
N ASN A 237 -33.28 -17.78 37.25
CA ASN A 237 -33.73 -17.89 38.63
C ASN A 237 -34.46 -19.20 38.87
N ASN A 238 -34.24 -19.78 40.05
CA ASN A 238 -34.99 -20.92 40.57
C ASN A 238 -35.17 -22.05 39.54
N TRP A 239 -34.08 -22.42 38.87
CA TRP A 239 -34.11 -23.36 37.76
C TRP A 239 -34.10 -24.82 38.22
N GLY A 240 -34.89 -25.64 37.53
CA GLY A 240 -35.02 -27.08 37.77
C GLY A 240 -35.66 -27.41 39.13
N ARG A 241 -35.69 -28.71 39.47
CA ARG A 241 -36.30 -29.20 40.72
C ARG A 241 -35.60 -28.71 41.99
N THR A 242 -34.30 -28.41 41.90
CA THR A 242 -33.47 -27.95 43.01
C THR A 242 -33.55 -26.43 43.25
N LYS A 243 -34.33 -25.70 42.43
CA LYS A 243 -34.55 -24.24 42.52
C LYS A 243 -33.25 -23.44 42.67
N VAL A 244 -32.22 -23.81 41.90
CA VAL A 244 -30.92 -23.13 41.91
C VAL A 244 -30.93 -21.99 40.90
N SER A 245 -30.42 -20.83 41.29
CA SER A 245 -30.22 -19.71 40.37
C SER A 245 -28.79 -19.69 39.84
N TYR A 246 -28.63 -19.44 38.55
CA TYR A 246 -27.32 -19.32 37.91
C TYR A 246 -27.09 -17.90 37.44
N ARG A 247 -25.84 -17.44 37.52
CA ARG A 247 -25.36 -16.16 37.02
C ARG A 247 -24.02 -16.32 36.33
N VAL A 248 -23.87 -15.68 35.19
CA VAL A 248 -22.60 -15.51 34.48
C VAL A 248 -22.43 -14.02 34.24
N GLN A 249 -21.30 -13.46 34.63
CA GLN A 249 -21.03 -12.04 34.49
C GLN A 249 -19.57 -11.80 34.12
N ASP A 250 -19.34 -10.71 33.39
CA ASP A 250 -17.99 -10.23 33.06
C ASP A 250 -17.83 -8.82 33.61
N VAL A 251 -16.94 -8.70 34.60
CA VAL A 251 -16.58 -7.41 35.22
C VAL A 251 -15.32 -6.81 34.61
N GLY A 252 -14.69 -7.50 33.65
CA GLY A 252 -13.54 -7.03 32.91
C GLY A 252 -13.87 -6.62 31.47
N SER A 253 -12.89 -6.77 30.59
CA SER A 253 -13.05 -6.49 29.16
C SER A 253 -12.00 -7.20 28.32
N LEU A 254 -12.29 -7.44 27.04
CA LEU A 254 -11.28 -7.79 26.05
C LEU A 254 -11.03 -6.56 25.17
N ASN A 255 -9.93 -5.87 25.37
CA ASN A 255 -9.58 -4.67 24.61
C ASN A 255 -9.09 -5.03 23.21
N VAL A 256 -9.48 -4.24 22.22
CA VAL A 256 -9.10 -4.40 20.82
C VAL A 256 -8.24 -3.23 20.42
N GLN A 257 -6.98 -3.48 20.06
CA GLN A 257 -6.01 -2.45 19.76
C GLN A 257 -5.33 -2.66 18.41
N LEU A 258 -4.97 -1.55 17.77
CA LEU A 258 -4.10 -1.51 16.61
C LEU A 258 -2.84 -0.71 16.99
N LYS A 259 -1.69 -1.34 16.87
CA LYS A 259 -0.41 -0.65 16.85
C LYS A 259 -0.05 -0.38 15.40
N THR A 260 -0.19 0.87 14.97
CA THR A 260 0.09 1.23 13.58
C THR A 260 1.58 1.10 13.29
N PRO A 261 1.95 0.81 12.05
CA PRO A 261 3.30 1.04 11.59
C PRO A 261 3.60 2.55 11.63
N LYS A 262 4.88 2.88 11.49
CA LYS A 262 5.31 4.25 11.22
C LYS A 262 4.77 4.67 9.84
N ILE A 263 4.20 5.86 9.72
CA ILE A 263 3.57 6.35 8.49
C ILE A 263 4.33 7.57 8.00
N TYR A 264 4.69 7.58 6.73
CA TYR A 264 5.30 8.75 6.07
C TYR A 264 4.33 9.34 5.07
N PHE A 265 4.00 10.62 5.24
CA PHE A 265 3.28 11.43 4.26
C PHE A 265 4.27 12.24 3.45
N ILE A 266 4.19 12.14 2.13
CA ILE A 266 5.04 12.92 1.22
C ILE A 266 4.11 13.67 0.27
N GLN A 267 4.05 15.01 0.40
CA GLN A 267 3.18 15.95 -0.31
C GLN A 267 3.57 16.17 -1.78
N GLN A 268 4.87 16.26 -2.08
CA GLN A 268 5.30 16.63 -3.43
C GLN A 268 5.54 15.40 -4.30
N GLN A 269 5.02 15.48 -5.54
CA GLN A 269 5.34 14.52 -6.59
C GLN A 269 6.84 14.55 -6.87
N ARG A 270 7.43 13.37 -7.04
CA ARG A 270 8.83 13.23 -7.46
C ARG A 270 9.01 13.95 -8.78
N GLN A 271 9.93 14.90 -8.83
CA GLN A 271 10.17 15.71 -10.02
C GLN A 271 11.58 15.48 -10.51
N CYS A 272 11.70 15.44 -11.84
CA CYS A 272 12.98 15.58 -12.51
C CYS A 272 12.96 16.91 -13.27
N ILE A 273 14.07 17.62 -13.30
CA ILE A 273 14.17 18.92 -13.95
C ILE A 273 15.09 18.82 -15.17
N LEU A 274 14.76 19.54 -16.23
CA LEU A 274 15.75 19.87 -17.24
C LEU A 274 16.72 20.86 -16.63
N ASN A 275 18.02 20.64 -16.85
CA ASN A 275 18.99 21.67 -16.53
C ASN A 275 18.67 22.93 -17.36
N SER A 276 18.82 24.12 -16.76
CA SER A 276 18.32 25.40 -17.29
C SER A 276 18.87 25.76 -18.67
N THR A 277 20.05 25.25 -19.02
CA THR A 277 20.69 25.37 -20.34
C THR A 277 19.97 24.60 -21.46
N TYR A 278 19.06 23.67 -21.13
CA TYR A 278 18.39 22.78 -22.10
C TYR A 278 16.94 23.18 -22.43
N LYS A 279 16.47 24.36 -22.01
CA LYS A 279 15.11 24.84 -22.32
C LYS A 279 14.87 25.02 -23.83
N LYS A 280 15.94 25.22 -24.61
CA LYS A 280 15.94 25.18 -26.08
C LYS A 280 17.13 24.34 -26.52
N ILE A 281 16.90 23.28 -27.28
CA ILE A 281 17.95 22.39 -27.78
C ILE A 281 18.14 22.69 -29.27
N PRO A 282 19.12 23.55 -29.65
CA PRO A 282 19.40 23.79 -31.05
C PRO A 282 20.06 22.55 -31.67
N VAL A 283 19.56 22.14 -32.84
CA VAL A 283 20.14 21.05 -33.63
C VAL A 283 20.63 21.61 -34.96
N THR A 284 21.94 21.74 -35.10
CA THR A 284 22.54 22.15 -36.37
C THR A 284 22.54 20.96 -37.32
N LEU A 285 21.80 21.09 -38.42
CA LEU A 285 21.74 20.06 -39.45
C LEU A 285 22.86 20.25 -40.47
N LYS A 286 23.50 19.15 -40.85
CA LYS A 286 24.49 19.10 -41.93
C LYS A 286 23.83 19.37 -43.27
N SER A 287 24.47 20.17 -44.11
CA SER A 287 24.00 20.41 -45.48
C SER A 287 24.01 19.12 -46.29
N VAL A 288 22.90 18.84 -46.98
CA VAL A 288 22.72 17.66 -47.84
C VAL A 288 22.51 18.10 -49.28
N LYS A 289 23.17 17.45 -50.24
CA LYS A 289 22.99 17.76 -51.66
C LYS A 289 21.68 17.15 -52.17
N LYS A 290 20.96 17.87 -53.02
CA LYS A 290 19.70 17.39 -53.62
C LYS A 290 19.84 16.02 -54.30
N ARG A 291 20.96 15.79 -55.01
CA ARG A 291 21.25 14.50 -55.68
C ARG A 291 21.28 13.29 -54.73
N GLU A 292 21.53 13.48 -53.44
CA GLU A 292 21.57 12.37 -52.48
C GLU A 292 20.16 11.81 -52.21
N PHE A 293 19.12 12.60 -52.46
CA PHE A 293 17.72 12.16 -52.40
C PHE A 293 17.26 11.36 -53.64
N GLU A 294 18.14 11.20 -54.64
CA GLU A 294 17.87 10.32 -55.80
C GLU A 294 18.10 8.86 -55.42
N THR A 295 19.04 8.59 -54.52
CA THR A 295 19.43 7.25 -54.10
C THR A 295 18.98 6.90 -52.69
N ASN A 296 18.74 7.90 -51.84
CA ASN A 296 18.32 7.70 -50.44
C ASN A 296 17.00 8.40 -50.15
N THR A 297 16.13 7.74 -49.39
CA THR A 297 14.86 8.32 -48.93
C THR A 297 14.97 8.98 -47.55
N GLU A 298 15.98 8.61 -46.78
CA GLU A 298 16.31 9.16 -45.46
C GLU A 298 17.82 9.45 -45.36
N ILE A 299 18.22 10.64 -44.92
CA ILE A 299 19.63 11.07 -44.82
C ILE A 299 19.87 11.70 -43.46
N GLU A 300 20.87 11.23 -42.70
CA GLU A 300 21.16 11.75 -41.36
C GLU A 300 21.67 13.20 -41.43
N GLY A 301 20.94 14.12 -40.79
CA GLY A 301 21.29 15.54 -40.71
C GLY A 301 22.00 15.93 -39.42
N GLY A 302 21.72 15.29 -38.30
CA GLY A 302 22.35 15.64 -37.02
C GLY A 302 21.85 14.79 -35.86
N GLN A 303 22.27 15.14 -34.65
CA GLN A 303 21.85 14.45 -33.42
C GLN A 303 21.77 15.40 -32.24
N PHE A 304 20.98 15.03 -31.24
CA PHE A 304 20.90 15.74 -29.95
C PHE A 304 20.65 14.77 -28.81
N LYS A 305 20.96 15.18 -27.58
CA LYS A 305 20.72 14.40 -26.36
C LYS A 305 19.72 15.11 -25.47
N LEU A 306 18.72 14.38 -25.00
CA LEU A 306 17.82 14.82 -23.94
C LEU A 306 18.28 14.18 -22.63
N ARG A 307 18.53 14.99 -21.60
CA ARG A 307 18.86 14.53 -20.25
C ARG A 307 18.01 15.28 -19.23
N VAL A 308 17.32 14.54 -18.38
CA VAL A 308 16.47 15.07 -17.31
C VAL A 308 17.06 14.65 -15.97
N ASN A 309 17.35 15.63 -15.11
CA ASN A 309 17.99 15.42 -13.82
C ASN A 309 16.97 15.12 -12.72
N CYS A 310 17.12 14.01 -12.00
CA CYS A 310 16.26 13.62 -10.87
C CYS A 310 17.02 13.64 -9.53
N GLU A 311 18.14 14.36 -9.43
CA GLU A 311 19.05 14.39 -8.28
C GLU A 311 18.52 15.10 -7.02
N ASP A 312 17.26 15.59 -7.02
CA ASP A 312 16.69 16.22 -5.82
C ASP A 312 16.49 15.18 -4.70
N THR A 313 17.50 15.08 -3.83
CA THR A 313 17.51 14.16 -2.68
C THR A 313 16.42 14.46 -1.64
N THR A 314 15.81 15.64 -1.67
CA THR A 314 14.73 16.00 -0.75
C THR A 314 13.46 15.20 -1.05
N TYR A 315 13.16 15.02 -2.34
CA TYR A 315 11.91 14.40 -2.80
C TYR A 315 12.10 13.03 -3.44
N ASN A 316 13.30 12.79 -4.01
CA ASN A 316 13.60 11.56 -4.75
C ASN A 316 14.43 10.58 -3.92
N LYS A 317 14.66 10.81 -2.62
CA LYS A 317 15.38 9.87 -1.74
C LYS A 317 14.66 9.68 -0.40
N LEU A 318 14.57 8.43 0.06
CA LEU A 318 14.05 8.07 1.38
C LEU A 318 14.84 6.92 1.97
N ASN A 319 15.26 7.04 3.24
CA ASN A 319 16.05 6.03 3.96
C ASN A 319 17.28 5.55 3.16
N GLY A 320 17.97 6.47 2.49
CA GLY A 320 19.14 6.14 1.67
C GLY A 320 18.82 5.55 0.29
N LYS A 321 17.56 5.17 0.01
CA LYS A 321 17.12 4.58 -1.26
C LYS A 321 16.49 5.64 -2.16
N TRP A 322 16.77 5.55 -3.45
CA TRP A 322 16.17 6.44 -4.43
C TRP A 322 14.76 6.02 -4.82
N LEU A 323 13.94 7.04 -5.07
CA LEU A 323 12.52 7.01 -5.31
C LEU A 323 12.25 7.70 -6.65
N PHE A 324 12.46 7.00 -7.76
CA PHE A 324 12.39 7.63 -9.08
C PHE A 324 11.02 7.42 -9.74
N PRO A 325 10.45 8.45 -10.39
CA PRO A 325 9.32 8.26 -11.31
C PRO A 325 9.83 7.78 -12.67
N VAL A 326 9.00 7.04 -13.40
CA VAL A 326 9.27 6.78 -14.83
C VAL A 326 9.10 8.10 -15.59
N VAL A 327 10.14 8.52 -16.32
CA VAL A 327 10.10 9.74 -17.13
C VAL A 327 9.65 9.40 -18.53
N LYS A 328 8.46 9.89 -18.90
CA LYS A 328 7.93 9.79 -20.27
C LYS A 328 8.02 11.13 -20.99
N VAL A 329 8.20 11.07 -22.30
CA VAL A 329 8.33 12.24 -23.17
C VAL A 329 7.38 12.10 -24.35
N THR A 330 6.73 13.21 -24.71
CA THR A 330 5.98 13.36 -25.97
C THR A 330 6.61 14.51 -26.75
N PHE A 331 6.71 14.39 -28.08
CA PHE A 331 7.07 15.50 -28.94
C PHE A 331 5.82 16.01 -29.68
N ARG A 332 5.59 17.31 -29.67
CA ARG A 332 4.64 18.01 -30.53
C ARG A 332 5.42 18.71 -31.64
N GLY A 333 5.15 18.39 -32.90
CA GLY A 333 5.71 19.09 -34.04
C GLY A 333 5.01 20.42 -34.30
N GLU A 334 5.77 21.45 -34.66
CA GLU A 334 5.25 22.76 -35.07
C GLU A 334 4.98 22.83 -36.59
N ASP A 335 4.76 24.02 -37.14
CA ASP A 335 4.63 24.27 -38.59
C ASP A 335 3.54 23.42 -39.28
N GLY A 336 2.43 23.20 -38.57
CA GLY A 336 1.29 22.43 -39.06
C GLY A 336 1.53 20.92 -39.12
N THR A 337 2.52 20.41 -38.39
CA THR A 337 2.72 18.97 -38.21
C THR A 337 1.48 18.32 -37.57
N MET A 338 1.11 17.12 -38.04
CA MET A 338 0.02 16.35 -37.44
C MET A 338 0.50 15.73 -36.13
N ASN A 339 -0.26 15.92 -35.06
CA ASN A 339 0.13 15.60 -33.67
C ASN A 339 -0.87 14.60 -33.04
N ASP A 340 -1.15 13.51 -33.74
CA ASP A 340 -2.13 12.48 -33.38
C ASP A 340 -1.50 11.24 -32.70
N GLY A 341 -0.18 11.26 -32.52
CA GLY A 341 0.64 10.16 -32.01
C GLY A 341 0.86 9.02 -32.98
N THR A 342 0.53 9.19 -34.26
CA THR A 342 0.84 8.25 -35.33
C THR A 342 1.81 8.83 -36.37
N ASN A 343 1.76 10.14 -36.61
CA ASN A 343 2.63 10.82 -37.55
C ASN A 343 4.10 10.83 -37.10
N GLU A 344 5.02 10.49 -38.02
CA GLU A 344 6.47 10.41 -37.77
C GLU A 344 7.26 11.52 -38.49
N LEU A 345 6.59 12.36 -39.27
CA LEU A 345 7.23 13.44 -40.04
C LEU A 345 7.04 14.78 -39.36
N LEU A 346 8.16 15.46 -39.09
CA LEU A 346 8.19 16.84 -38.66
C LEU A 346 8.23 17.75 -39.88
N ARG A 347 7.20 18.58 -40.02
CA ARG A 347 7.12 19.52 -41.14
C ARG A 347 8.18 20.61 -41.01
N THR A 348 8.70 20.99 -42.15
CA THR A 348 9.65 22.09 -42.30
C THR A 348 8.90 23.40 -42.56
N GLN A 349 9.52 24.53 -42.24
CA GLN A 349 9.01 25.85 -42.57
C GLN A 349 8.87 26.03 -44.09
N THR A 350 7.86 26.78 -44.52
CA THR A 350 7.62 27.12 -45.93
C THR A 350 7.87 28.60 -46.18
N GLY A 351 8.05 28.97 -47.46
CA GLY A 351 8.21 30.36 -47.90
C GLY A 351 9.51 30.60 -48.64
N THR A 352 9.77 31.87 -48.96
CA THR A 352 10.92 32.29 -49.78
C THR A 352 12.25 31.81 -49.19
N GLY A 353 13.02 31.07 -49.99
CA GLY A 353 14.34 30.55 -49.60
C GLY A 353 14.32 29.31 -48.70
N GLN A 354 13.15 28.74 -48.40
CA GLN A 354 13.04 27.42 -47.76
C GLN A 354 12.98 26.31 -48.83
N ALA A 355 13.52 25.14 -48.50
CA ALA A 355 13.39 23.96 -49.34
C ALA A 355 11.95 23.42 -49.33
N THR A 356 11.48 22.91 -50.47
CA THR A 356 10.18 22.22 -50.60
C THR A 356 10.39 20.72 -50.85
N GLY A 357 9.36 19.91 -50.61
CA GLY A 357 9.43 18.46 -50.82
C GLY A 357 10.28 17.69 -49.80
N VAL A 358 10.62 18.30 -48.66
CA VAL A 358 11.43 17.71 -47.60
C VAL A 358 10.81 17.97 -46.21
N SER A 359 10.75 16.91 -45.41
CA SER A 359 10.40 16.94 -43.99
C SER A 359 11.54 16.35 -43.16
N LEU A 360 11.47 16.47 -41.84
CA LEU A 360 12.43 15.85 -40.93
C LEU A 360 11.80 14.64 -40.22
N LYS A 361 12.63 13.71 -39.78
CA LYS A 361 12.23 12.59 -38.92
C LYS A 361 13.22 12.48 -37.76
N ILE A 362 12.71 12.45 -36.54
CA ILE A 362 13.54 12.23 -35.35
C ILE A 362 13.48 10.74 -35.04
N LYS A 363 14.63 10.08 -34.95
CA LYS A 363 14.74 8.65 -34.62
C LYS A 363 15.49 8.49 -33.31
N ARG A 364 15.06 7.50 -32.55
CA ARG A 364 15.63 7.13 -31.26
C ARG A 364 16.91 6.32 -31.47
N ASP A 365 17.98 6.63 -30.74
CA ASP A 365 19.23 5.84 -30.75
C ASP A 365 19.13 4.62 -29.82
N SER A 366 17.96 3.96 -29.84
CA SER A 366 17.61 2.82 -28.98
C SER A 366 18.11 1.47 -29.49
N GLY A 367 18.79 1.43 -30.64
CA GLY A 367 19.22 0.20 -31.31
C GLY A 367 18.21 -0.35 -32.34
N ASN A 368 16.93 0.00 -32.20
CA ASN A 368 15.88 -0.37 -33.18
C ASN A 368 15.55 0.77 -34.18
N GLY A 369 15.99 2.00 -33.91
CA GLY A 369 15.81 3.14 -34.82
C GLY A 369 14.38 3.65 -34.92
N ASP A 370 13.54 3.41 -33.91
CA ASP A 370 12.14 3.83 -33.91
C ASP A 370 12.00 5.33 -34.14
N SER A 371 11.09 5.71 -35.03
CA SER A 371 10.73 7.11 -35.24
C SER A 371 9.95 7.66 -34.04
N VAL A 372 10.24 8.90 -33.68
CA VAL A 372 9.38 9.67 -32.78
C VAL A 372 8.04 9.91 -33.47
N LYS A 373 6.96 9.57 -32.78
CA LYS A 373 5.59 9.87 -33.20
C LYS A 373 5.12 11.14 -32.51
N TYR A 374 4.63 12.09 -33.28
CA TYR A 374 4.27 13.41 -32.77
C TYR A 374 2.87 13.39 -32.16
N GLY A 375 2.75 13.77 -30.88
CA GLY A 375 1.53 13.78 -30.09
C GLY A 375 1.16 15.16 -29.56
N LEU A 376 0.08 15.23 -28.79
CA LEU A 376 -0.37 16.47 -28.17
C LEU A 376 0.64 16.96 -27.11
N ASP A 377 0.74 18.27 -26.92
CA ASP A 377 1.44 18.84 -25.78
C ASP A 377 0.58 18.67 -24.52
N SER A 378 0.82 17.58 -23.80
CA SER A 378 0.09 17.24 -22.58
C SER A 378 1.01 16.62 -21.56
N ALA A 379 0.89 17.10 -20.32
CA ALA A 379 1.57 16.50 -19.18
C ALA A 379 0.93 15.16 -18.73
N ASN A 380 -0.23 14.79 -19.29
CA ASN A 380 -0.94 13.57 -18.90
C ASN A 380 -0.17 12.31 -19.30
N MET A 381 -0.24 11.29 -18.43
CA MET A 381 0.26 9.95 -18.72
C MET A 381 -0.61 9.25 -19.78
N ASN A 382 0.02 8.38 -20.57
CA ASN A 382 -0.59 7.59 -21.66
C ASN A 382 -1.07 8.47 -22.83
N ASN A 383 -0.40 9.59 -23.06
CA ASN A 383 -0.64 10.41 -24.24
C ASN A 383 -0.20 9.65 -25.51
N HIS A 384 -0.87 9.86 -26.64
CA HIS A 384 -0.49 9.22 -27.89
C HIS A 384 0.87 9.76 -28.37
N GLY A 385 1.75 8.88 -28.85
CA GLY A 385 3.13 9.24 -29.21
C GLY A 385 4.09 9.41 -28.03
N GLN A 386 3.62 9.19 -26.79
CA GLN A 386 4.45 9.23 -25.60
C GLN A 386 5.31 7.96 -25.46
N PHE A 387 6.55 8.13 -25.00
CA PHE A 387 7.48 7.02 -24.77
C PHE A 387 8.40 7.27 -23.57
N GLU A 388 8.98 6.20 -23.04
CA GLU A 388 9.99 6.26 -21.97
C GLU A 388 11.36 6.51 -22.55
N LEU A 389 12.14 7.40 -21.93
CA LEU A 389 13.55 7.60 -22.32
C LEU A 389 14.35 6.31 -22.10
N LYS A 390 15.30 6.05 -23.01
CA LYS A 390 16.13 4.83 -23.05
C LYS A 390 16.76 4.51 -21.70
N LYS A 391 17.42 5.49 -21.08
CA LYS A 391 17.93 5.35 -19.72
C LYS A 391 16.94 5.96 -18.76
N GLN A 392 16.53 5.19 -17.77
CA GLN A 392 15.74 5.66 -16.65
C GLN A 392 16.62 5.74 -15.39
N PRO A 393 16.32 6.65 -14.46
CA PRO A 393 16.97 6.68 -13.16
C PRO A 393 16.75 5.34 -12.43
N SER A 394 17.80 4.80 -11.79
CA SER A 394 17.71 3.48 -11.14
C SER A 394 18.08 3.51 -9.65
N PRO A 395 17.39 2.73 -8.80
CA PRO A 395 17.66 2.70 -7.35
C PRO A 395 19.09 2.27 -6.96
N ALA A 396 19.84 1.65 -7.88
CA ALA A 396 21.18 1.11 -7.66
C ALA A 396 22.29 2.19 -7.52
N GLY A 397 21.95 3.47 -7.60
CA GLY A 397 22.84 4.57 -7.19
C GLY A 397 23.91 4.99 -8.20
N GLY A 398 23.88 4.47 -9.44
CA GLY A 398 24.81 4.86 -10.49
C GLY A 398 24.39 6.07 -11.32
N ASP A 399 23.09 6.18 -11.64
CA ASP A 399 22.57 7.19 -12.57
C ASP A 399 21.24 7.78 -12.10
N GLN A 400 21.27 9.07 -11.75
CA GLN A 400 20.16 9.82 -11.15
C GLN A 400 19.42 10.66 -12.20
N SER A 401 19.55 10.31 -13.48
CA SER A 401 18.98 11.06 -14.60
C SER A 401 18.38 10.14 -15.66
N ALA A 402 17.27 10.57 -16.26
CA ALA A 402 16.73 9.94 -17.46
C ALA A 402 17.43 10.55 -18.68
N GLU A 403 17.86 9.73 -19.65
CA GLU A 403 18.54 10.24 -20.84
C GLU A 403 18.35 9.39 -22.09
N GLU A 404 18.34 10.06 -23.23
CA GLU A 404 18.32 9.44 -24.55
C GLU A 404 18.96 10.35 -25.61
N THR A 405 19.68 9.73 -26.56
CA THR A 405 20.20 10.39 -27.76
C THR A 405 19.24 10.16 -28.92
N PHE A 406 19.02 11.20 -29.71
CA PHE A 406 18.16 11.19 -30.89
C PHE A 406 18.96 11.62 -32.11
N LYS A 407 18.64 11.02 -33.26
CA LYS A 407 19.18 11.39 -34.57
C LYS A 407 18.08 12.02 -35.42
N VAL A 408 18.43 13.04 -36.19
CA VAL A 408 17.50 13.78 -37.05
C VAL A 408 17.86 13.47 -38.49
N TYR A 409 16.87 13.03 -39.26
CA TYR A 409 17.00 12.66 -40.66
C TYR A 409 16.20 13.62 -41.53
N TYR A 410 16.74 13.96 -42.69
CA TYR A 410 15.96 14.51 -43.78
C TYR A 410 15.21 13.39 -44.49
N VAL A 411 13.94 13.63 -44.82
CA VAL A 411 13.07 12.67 -45.48
C VAL A 411 12.37 13.35 -46.66
N LYS A 412 12.35 12.69 -47.81
CA LYS A 412 11.60 13.15 -48.98
C LYS A 412 10.11 13.09 -48.68
N ASP A 413 9.42 14.22 -48.83
CA ASP A 413 8.00 14.34 -48.51
C ASP A 413 7.26 14.95 -49.71
N THR A 414 6.68 14.09 -50.55
CA THR A 414 5.97 14.52 -51.76
C THR A 414 4.66 15.24 -51.46
N THR A 415 4.11 15.10 -50.25
CA THR A 415 2.92 15.85 -49.81
C THR A 415 3.23 17.34 -49.62
N ARG A 416 4.52 17.68 -49.59
CA ARG A 416 5.08 19.02 -49.44
C ARG A 416 5.59 19.62 -50.76
N GLY A 417 5.18 19.05 -51.89
CA GLY A 417 5.54 19.49 -53.23
C GLY A 417 6.81 18.85 -53.77
N ALA A 418 7.28 19.36 -54.92
CA ALA A 418 8.52 18.88 -55.55
C ALA A 418 9.75 19.24 -54.71
N LEU A 419 10.78 18.39 -54.77
CA LEU A 419 12.03 18.61 -54.04
C LEU A 419 12.81 19.80 -54.64
N THR A 420 12.98 20.86 -53.84
CA THR A 420 13.77 22.05 -54.22
C THR A 420 14.86 22.34 -53.20
N GLU A 421 15.88 23.06 -53.64
CA GLU A 421 16.99 23.47 -52.79
C GLU A 421 16.61 24.68 -51.95
N GLY A 422 17.10 24.75 -50.72
CA GLY A 422 16.82 25.86 -49.82
C GLY A 422 17.19 25.57 -48.37
N LYS A 423 16.85 26.50 -47.48
CA LYS A 423 17.04 26.31 -46.04
C LYS A 423 16.03 25.29 -45.51
N VAL A 424 16.44 24.49 -44.53
CA VAL A 424 15.56 23.58 -43.81
C VAL A 424 15.53 24.00 -42.35
N LYS A 425 14.36 24.38 -41.88
CA LYS A 425 14.08 24.75 -40.50
C LYS A 425 12.83 24.03 -40.04
N ALA A 426 12.82 23.57 -38.81
CA ALA A 426 11.66 23.00 -38.14
C ALA A 426 11.80 23.21 -36.63
N ALA A 427 10.69 23.12 -35.91
CA ALA A 427 10.66 23.15 -34.46
C ALA A 427 9.75 22.05 -33.93
N ALA A 428 10.12 21.49 -32.77
CA ALA A 428 9.26 20.60 -32.00
C ALA A 428 9.34 20.99 -30.52
N THR A 429 8.20 20.93 -29.85
CA THR A 429 8.08 21.08 -28.41
C THR A 429 8.10 19.69 -27.79
N PHE A 430 8.89 19.49 -26.74
CA PHE A 430 8.86 18.24 -25.99
C PHE A 430 8.24 18.47 -24.62
N THR A 431 7.40 17.52 -24.20
CA THR A 431 6.64 17.61 -22.96
C THR A 431 7.01 16.40 -22.11
N MET A 432 7.50 16.67 -20.91
CA MET A 432 7.81 15.64 -19.92
C MET A 432 6.58 15.35 -19.08
N SER A 433 6.31 14.06 -18.90
CA SER A 433 5.24 13.57 -18.04
C SER A 433 5.86 12.69 -16.96
N TYR A 434 5.49 12.98 -15.72
CA TYR A 434 5.87 12.19 -14.54
C TYR A 434 4.64 11.44 -14.04
N GLN A 435 4.84 10.20 -13.59
CA GLN A 435 3.78 9.37 -12.99
C GLN A 435 3.29 9.92 -11.65
#